data_AF-A0A4U6TF80-F1
#
_entry.id   AF-A0A4U6TF80-F1
#
_cell.length_a   1.000
_cell.length_b   1.000
_cell.length_c   1.000
_cell.angle_alpha   90.00
_cell.angle_beta   90.00
_cell.angle_gamma   90.00
#
_symmetry.space_group_name_H-M   'P 1'
#
loop_
_entity.id
_entity.type
_entity.pdbx_description
1 polymer ?
#
loop_
_entity_poly.entity_id
_entity_poly.type
_entity_poly.pdbx_seq_one_letter_code
_entity_poly.pdbx_strand_id
1 'polypeptide(L)'
;MEYLAHYLIEFLIVIRYVKYHDRHGGEKELRKSNYTDLVNKYYDLATGFYEYGWGDSFHFAGSRQGETLRECIKRHQHFIALQLGFRKGMKVLDVGYGITRPQKICAGG
;
A
#
# COMPACT_ATOMS: atom_id res chain seq x y z
N MET A 1 3.19 -4.53 23.64
CA MET A 1 2.34 -3.34 23.84
C MET A 1 2.04 -2.62 22.53
N GLU A 2 3.01 -2.43 21.62
CA GLU A 2 2.80 -1.77 20.31
C GLU A 2 1.83 -2.51 19.37
N TYR A 3 1.91 -3.85 19.30
CA TYR A 3 1.03 -4.65 18.43
C TYR A 3 -0.46 -4.49 18.78
N LEU A 4 -0.78 -4.45 20.08
CA LEU A 4 -2.16 -4.28 20.55
C LEU A 4 -2.70 -2.88 20.22
N ALA A 5 -1.85 -1.86 20.34
CA ALA A 5 -2.19 -0.49 19.98
C ALA A 5 -2.47 -0.35 18.47
N HIS A 6 -1.68 -1.02 17.63
CA HIS A 6 -1.89 -1.04 16.18
C HIS A 6 -3.26 -1.64 15.82
N TYR A 7 -3.59 -2.82 16.36
CA TYR A 7 -4.90 -3.45 16.15
C TYR A 7 -6.08 -2.59 16.64
N LEU A 8 -5.91 -1.91 17.78
CA LEU A 8 -6.95 -1.02 18.31
C LEU A 8 -7.18 0.19 17.39
N ILE A 9 -6.11 0.76 16.82
CA ILE A 9 -6.17 1.89 15.90
C ILE A 9 -6.91 1.47 14.61
N GLU A 10 -6.54 0.35 14.00
CA GLU A 10 -7.20 -0.20 12.81
C GLU A 10 -8.69 -0.46 13.05
N PHE A 11 -9.02 -1.08 14.18
CA PHE A 11 -10.40 -1.35 14.57
C PHE A 11 -11.23 -0.07 14.72
N LEU A 12 -10.65 0.98 15.32
CA LEU A 12 -11.30 2.28 15.44
C LEU A 12 -11.48 2.99 14.09
N ILE A 13 -10.53 2.85 13.15
CA ILE A 13 -10.66 3.37 11.78
C ILE A 13 -11.86 2.71 11.09
N VAL A 14 -11.95 1.38 11.14
CA VAL A 14 -13.06 0.62 10.55
C VAL A 14 -14.41 1.06 11.13
N ILE A 15 -14.55 1.13 12.47
CA ILE A 15 -15.80 1.57 13.11
C ILE A 15 -16.21 2.96 12.62
N ARG A 16 -15.26 3.89 12.55
CA ARG A 16 -15.55 5.26 12.10
C ARG A 16 -15.92 5.32 10.63
N TYR A 17 -15.27 4.53 9.77
CA TYR A 17 -15.59 4.46 8.35
C TYR A 17 -16.98 3.88 8.11
N VAL A 18 -17.33 2.77 8.79
CA VAL A 18 -18.64 2.11 8.66
C VAL A 18 -19.80 3.03 9.05
N LYS A 19 -19.60 3.96 10.00
CA LYS A 19 -20.63 4.95 10.39
C LYS A 19 -21.08 5.86 9.24
N TYR A 20 -20.24 6.07 8.22
CA TYR A 20 -20.64 6.81 7.02
C TYR A 20 -21.53 5.99 6.07
N HIS A 21 -21.53 4.65 6.20
CA HIS A 21 -22.17 3.72 5.27
C HIS A 21 -23.30 2.91 5.91
N ASP A 22 -24.09 3.53 6.80
CA ASP A 22 -25.23 2.87 7.45
C ASP A 22 -26.05 2.02 6.46
N ARG A 23 -26.45 0.80 6.86
CA ARG A 23 -27.07 -0.23 6.00
C ARG A 23 -28.39 0.24 5.36
N HIS A 24 -28.92 1.38 5.80
CA HIS A 24 -30.13 2.01 5.29
C HIS A 24 -29.90 3.36 4.59
N GLY A 25 -28.65 3.68 4.25
CA GLY A 25 -28.29 4.92 3.55
C GLY A 25 -28.13 6.09 4.52
N GLY A 26 -26.94 6.22 5.11
CA GLY A 26 -26.59 7.32 5.99
C GLY A 26 -26.84 8.70 5.40
N GLU A 27 -27.08 9.67 6.27
CA GLU A 27 -27.51 11.03 5.93
C GLU A 27 -26.55 11.69 4.92
N LYS A 28 -27.06 11.97 3.71
CA LYS A 28 -26.25 12.46 2.58
C LYS A 28 -25.53 13.78 2.91
N GLU A 29 -26.18 14.65 3.68
CA GLU A 29 -25.62 15.94 4.09
C GLU A 29 -24.48 15.78 5.10
N LEU A 30 -24.58 14.82 6.02
CA LEU A 30 -23.52 14.51 6.98
C LEU A 30 -22.26 13.92 6.30
N ARG A 31 -22.43 13.16 5.21
CA ARG A 31 -21.30 12.70 4.38
C ARG A 31 -20.66 13.82 3.58
N LYS A 32 -21.45 14.76 3.07
CA LYS A 32 -20.93 15.91 2.32
C LYS A 32 -20.14 16.84 3.24
N SER A 33 -20.67 17.15 4.42
CA SER A 33 -20.00 18.03 5.37
C SER A 33 -18.70 17.42 5.90
N ASN A 34 -18.60 16.09 5.97
CA ASN A 34 -17.41 15.36 6.41
C ASN A 34 -16.65 14.65 5.28
N TYR A 35 -16.81 15.09 4.03
CA TYR A 35 -16.30 14.37 2.86
C TYR A 35 -14.78 14.12 2.92
N THR A 36 -14.03 15.11 3.40
CA THR A 36 -12.57 14.98 3.58
C THR A 36 -12.20 13.86 4.55
N ASP A 37 -12.88 13.78 5.70
CA ASP A 37 -12.62 12.72 6.69
C ASP A 37 -13.03 11.34 6.18
N LEU A 38 -14.14 11.25 5.44
CA LEU A 38 -14.56 10.02 4.76
C LEU A 38 -13.49 9.53 3.77
N VAL A 39 -13.02 10.42 2.89
CA VAL A 39 -12.02 10.07 1.86
C VAL A 39 -10.71 9.66 2.51
N ASN A 40 -10.25 10.39 3.53
CA ASN A 40 -9.01 10.02 4.24
C ASN A 40 -9.13 8.63 4.86
N LYS A 41 -10.24 8.33 5.54
CA LYS A 41 -10.47 7.00 6.14
C LYS A 41 -10.58 5.88 5.13
N TYR A 42 -11.15 6.14 3.95
CA TYR A 42 -11.15 5.19 2.85
C TYR A 42 -9.73 4.82 2.44
N TYR A 43 -8.86 5.83 2.25
CA TYR A 43 -7.47 5.59 1.86
C TYR A 43 -6.65 4.95 2.97
N ASP A 44 -6.88 5.30 4.24
CA ASP A 44 -6.24 4.63 5.38
C ASP A 44 -6.58 3.13 5.38
N LEU A 45 -7.88 2.80 5.26
CA LEU A 45 -8.36 1.41 5.23
C LEU A 45 -7.84 0.64 4.02
N ALA A 46 -7.93 1.25 2.83
CA ALA A 46 -7.46 0.63 1.60
C ALA A 46 -5.95 0.37 1.68
N THR A 47 -5.17 1.33 2.18
CA THR A 47 -3.72 1.19 2.34
C THR A 47 -3.36 0.05 3.28
N GLY A 48 -3.97 -0.01 4.47
CA GLY A 48 -3.73 -1.10 5.42
C GLY A 48 -4.09 -2.48 4.85
N PHE A 49 -5.19 -2.57 4.11
CA PHE A 49 -5.57 -3.80 3.42
C PHE A 49 -4.55 -4.23 2.35
N TYR A 50 -4.05 -3.28 1.56
CA TYR A 50 -3.02 -3.57 0.55
C TYR A 50 -1.69 -3.96 1.17
N GLU A 51 -1.26 -3.31 2.26
CA GLU A 51 -0.05 -3.69 2.98
C GLU A 51 -0.16 -5.10 3.57
N TYR A 52 -1.33 -5.47 4.12
CA TYR A 52 -1.57 -6.83 4.62
C TYR A 52 -1.53 -7.89 3.49
N GLY A 53 -2.18 -7.60 2.35
CA GLY A 53 -2.31 -8.56 1.25
C GLY A 53 -1.08 -8.68 0.33
N TRP A 54 -0.37 -7.58 0.09
CA TRP A 54 0.76 -7.49 -0.86
C TRP A 54 2.10 -7.21 -0.18
N GLY A 55 2.13 -7.00 1.14
CA GLY A 55 3.34 -6.65 1.87
C GLY A 55 3.87 -5.27 1.48
N ASP A 56 5.19 -5.09 1.62
CA ASP A 56 5.88 -3.81 1.42
C ASP A 56 5.87 -3.27 -0.03
N SER A 57 5.30 -4.02 -0.98
CA SER A 57 5.35 -3.68 -2.40
C SER A 57 4.11 -4.15 -3.18
N PHE A 58 3.28 -3.21 -3.60
CA PHE A 58 2.20 -3.42 -4.56
C PHE A 58 2.72 -3.47 -6.02
N HIS A 59 3.59 -4.43 -6.33
CA HIS A 59 4.03 -4.70 -7.71
C HIS A 59 3.50 -6.04 -8.18
N PHE A 60 2.95 -6.05 -9.39
CA PHE A 60 2.64 -7.29 -10.07
C PHE A 60 3.92 -7.86 -10.69
N ALA A 61 4.19 -9.13 -10.38
CA ALA A 61 5.27 -9.88 -10.98
C ALA A 61 4.74 -11.29 -11.31
N GLY A 62 5.00 -11.75 -12.53
CA GLY A 62 4.67 -13.13 -12.90
C GLY A 62 5.46 -14.10 -12.01
N SER A 63 4.77 -15.06 -11.39
CA SER A 63 5.39 -16.06 -10.52
C SER A 63 6.01 -17.21 -11.30
N ARG A 64 7.13 -17.74 -10.82
CA ARG A 64 7.68 -19.03 -11.27
C ARG A 64 7.49 -20.08 -10.19
N GLN A 65 7.44 -21.35 -10.60
CA GLN A 65 7.24 -22.44 -9.66
C GLN A 65 8.36 -22.47 -8.62
N GLY A 66 7.97 -22.45 -7.35
CA GLY A 66 8.88 -22.41 -6.20
C GLY A 66 9.27 -21.00 -5.72
N GLU A 67 8.89 -19.92 -6.42
CA GLU A 67 9.16 -18.55 -5.96
C GLU A 67 8.09 -18.07 -4.97
N THR A 68 8.54 -17.38 -3.91
CA THR A 68 7.68 -16.56 -3.05
C THR A 68 7.31 -15.24 -3.75
N LEU A 69 6.21 -14.60 -3.34
CA LEU A 69 5.80 -13.29 -3.87
C LEU A 69 6.94 -12.25 -3.83
N ARG A 70 7.70 -12.23 -2.73
CA ARG A 70 8.85 -11.33 -2.54
C ARG A 70 9.96 -11.59 -3.57
N GLU A 71 10.24 -12.85 -3.87
CA GLU A 71 11.24 -13.23 -4.87
C GLU A 71 10.79 -12.86 -6.28
N CYS A 72 9.52 -13.08 -6.61
CA CYS A 72 8.92 -12.68 -7.89
C CYS A 72 9.08 -11.18 -8.13
N ILE A 73 8.73 -10.35 -7.13
CA ILE A 73 8.83 -8.89 -7.21
C ILE A 73 10.29 -8.45 -7.37
N LYS A 74 11.21 -8.98 -6.55
CA LYS A 74 12.64 -8.64 -6.64
C LYS A 74 13.22 -8.98 -8.01
N ARG A 75 12.89 -10.14 -8.56
CA ARG A 75 13.32 -10.55 -9.91
C ARG A 75 12.78 -9.61 -10.97
N HIS A 76 11.51 -9.23 -10.88
CA HIS A 76 10.88 -8.32 -11.84
C HIS A 76 11.51 -6.92 -11.79
N GLN A 77 11.77 -6.38 -10.60
CA GLN A 77 12.46 -5.10 -10.43
C GLN A 77 13.90 -5.14 -10.96
N HIS A 78 14.62 -6.25 -10.74
CA HIS A 78 15.96 -6.43 -11.31
C HIS A 78 15.93 -6.47 -12.84
N PHE A 79 14.93 -7.15 -13.43
CA PHE A 79 14.74 -7.16 -14.86
C PHE A 79 14.49 -5.75 -15.42
N ILE A 80 13.60 -4.96 -14.80
CA ILE A 80 13.34 -3.57 -15.20
C ILE A 80 14.62 -2.73 -15.11
N ALA A 81 15.37 -2.83 -14.01
CA ALA A 81 16.63 -2.10 -13.84
C ALA A 81 17.65 -2.42 -14.93
N LEU A 82 17.74 -3.68 -15.36
CA LEU A 82 18.60 -4.10 -16.48
C LEU A 82 18.10 -3.53 -17.81
N GLN A 83 16.79 -3.58 -18.10
CA GLN A 83 16.22 -3.04 -19.33
C GLN A 83 16.41 -1.53 -19.45
N LEU A 84 16.35 -0.81 -18.33
CA LEU A 84 16.58 0.64 -18.26
C LEU A 84 18.08 1.00 -18.19
N GLY A 85 18.98 0.01 -18.15
CA GLY A 85 20.42 0.24 -18.15
C GLY A 85 20.94 0.92 -16.89
N PHE A 86 20.27 0.74 -15.74
CA PHE A 86 20.70 1.34 -14.48
C PHE A 86 22.09 0.88 -14.07
N ARG A 87 22.90 1.82 -13.58
CA ARG A 87 24.27 1.59 -13.10
C ARG A 87 24.42 2.09 -11.67
N LYS A 88 25.36 1.49 -10.92
CA LYS A 88 25.71 1.95 -9.56
C LYS A 88 26.05 3.44 -9.60
N GLY A 89 25.48 4.20 -8.67
CA GLY A 89 25.70 5.64 -8.55
C GLY A 89 24.72 6.53 -9.32
N MET A 90 23.83 5.97 -10.13
CA MET A 90 22.76 6.74 -10.78
C MET A 90 21.69 7.17 -9.77
N LYS A 91 21.24 8.42 -9.86
CA LYS A 91 20.05 8.90 -9.15
C LYS A 91 18.83 8.54 -10.00
N VAL A 92 17.91 7.77 -9.43
CA VAL A 92 16.69 7.31 -10.09
C VAL A 92 15.49 7.88 -9.32
N LEU A 93 14.50 8.37 -10.07
CA LEU A 93 13.20 8.77 -9.53
C LEU A 93 12.17 7.70 -9.91
N ASP A 94 11.50 7.14 -8.90
CA ASP A 94 10.37 6.25 -9.10
C ASP A 94 9.06 7.09 -9.07
N VAL A 95 8.40 7.23 -10.21
CA VAL A 95 7.18 8.02 -10.35
C VAL A 95 5.98 7.08 -10.41
N GLY A 96 5.04 7.25 -9.49
CA GLY A 96 3.87 6.37 -9.38
C GLY A 96 4.12 5.12 -8.52
N TYR A 97 5.09 5.18 -7.60
CA TYR A 97 5.45 4.08 -6.70
C TYR A 97 4.30 3.62 -5.78
N GLY A 98 3.22 4.40 -5.64
CA GLY A 98 2.04 4.00 -4.86
C GLY A 98 2.39 3.68 -3.40
N ILE A 99 1.91 2.53 -2.90
CA ILE A 99 2.17 2.04 -1.53
C ILE A 99 3.54 1.33 -1.44
N THR A 100 4.24 1.12 -2.56
CA THR A 100 5.56 0.47 -2.51
C THR A 100 6.56 1.37 -1.78
N ARG A 101 7.49 0.80 -1.02
CA ARG A 101 8.67 1.54 -0.52
C ARG A 101 9.87 1.12 -1.38
N PRO A 102 10.29 1.87 -2.41
CA PRO A 102 11.39 1.47 -3.30
C PRO A 102 12.79 1.49 -2.64
N GLN A 103 12.88 1.78 -1.34
CA GLN A 103 14.13 2.18 -0.69
C GLN A 103 15.21 1.09 -0.59
N LYS A 104 14.94 -0.17 -0.96
CA LYS A 104 15.86 -1.29 -0.66
C LYS A 104 16.71 -1.81 -1.83
N ILE A 105 16.57 -1.31 -3.06
CA ILE A 105 17.34 -1.84 -4.22
C ILE A 105 18.55 -0.96 -4.60
N CYS A 106 18.48 0.36 -4.40
CA CYS A 106 19.54 1.28 -4.86
C CYS A 106 20.57 1.68 -3.78
N ALA A 107 20.34 1.33 -2.51
CA ALA A 107 21.17 1.78 -1.37
C ALA A 107 22.03 0.68 -0.73
N GLY A 108 21.87 -0.58 -1.14
CA GLY A 108 22.60 -1.72 -0.54
C GLY A 108 23.45 -2.45 -1.56
N GLY A 109 24.73 -2.08 -1.63
CA GLY A 109 25.77 -2.76 -2.40
C GLY A 109 27.16 -2.33 -1.95
#